data_AF-A0A0G1UWT8-F1
#
_entry.id   AF-A0A0G1UWT8-F1
#
_cell.length_a   1.000
_cell.length_b   1.000
_cell.length_c   1.000
_cell.angle_alpha   90.00
_cell.angle_beta   90.00
_cell.angle_gamma   90.00
#
_symmetry.space_group_name_H-M   'P 1'
#
loop_
_entity.id
_entity.type
_entity.pdbx_description
1 polymer ?
#
loop_
_entity_poly.entity_id
_entity_poly.type
_entity_poly.pdbx_seq_one_letter_code
_entity_poly.pdbx_strand_id
1 'polypeptide(L)'
;MRESVIGFSPGVYRSLPSSNDFYTFGKKRVPRNLRLNPISLAVWFMDDGSKSRRSCYLNTQQFSDEDRSYLIEVLRRDFGLIPASDKDKQYRRLRFSVDDTKRLVGIISPHVIDSMYYKFPI
;
A
#
# COMPACT_ATOMS: atom_id res chain seq x y z
N MET A 1 14.03 29.38 32.96
CA MET A 1 13.12 28.80 31.95
C MET A 1 13.90 28.73 30.64
N ARG A 2 14.50 27.58 30.32
CA ARG A 2 15.22 27.35 29.06
C ARG A 2 14.53 26.18 28.39
N GLU A 3 13.96 26.44 27.23
CA GLU A 3 13.28 25.44 26.41
C GLU A 3 14.31 24.45 25.85
N SER A 4 14.13 23.17 26.16
CA SER A 4 14.89 22.08 25.57
C SER A 4 14.24 21.70 24.23
N VAL A 5 14.84 22.15 23.12
CA VAL A 5 14.53 21.68 21.79
C VAL A 5 15.02 20.24 21.66
N ILE A 6 14.07 19.31 21.51
CA ILE A 6 14.35 17.88 21.29
C ILE A 6 14.94 17.74 19.89
N GLY A 7 16.26 17.58 19.80
CA GLY A 7 16.97 17.32 18.54
C GLY A 7 16.62 15.92 18.01
N PHE A 8 15.96 15.86 16.85
CA PHE A 8 15.82 14.62 16.09
C PHE A 8 17.16 14.25 15.45
N SER A 9 17.66 13.03 15.74
CA SER A 9 18.86 12.49 15.12
C SER A 9 18.58 12.08 13.66
N PRO A 10 19.34 12.56 12.66
CA PRO A 10 19.04 12.36 11.23
C PRO A 10 19.54 11.00 10.69
N GLY A 11 19.55 9.95 11.51
CA GLY A 11 20.31 8.72 11.22
C GLY A 11 19.59 7.61 10.44
N VAL A 12 18.28 7.69 10.17
CA VAL A 12 17.54 6.53 9.60
C VAL A 12 16.49 6.94 8.57
N TYR A 13 16.87 7.72 7.56
CA TYR A 13 16.10 7.81 6.32
C TYR A 13 16.92 7.23 5.18
N ARG A 14 16.87 5.91 5.03
CA ARG A 14 17.18 5.28 3.74
C ARG A 14 16.20 5.90 2.74
N SER A 15 16.74 6.62 1.75
CA SER A 15 16.01 7.49 0.81
C SER A 15 14.68 6.86 0.37
N LEU A 16 13.56 7.45 0.82
CA LEU A 16 12.26 7.15 0.24
C LEU A 16 12.31 7.56 -1.24
N PRO A 17 11.66 6.80 -2.14
CA PRO A 17 11.56 7.20 -3.53
C PRO A 17 10.97 8.62 -3.60
N SER A 18 11.63 9.48 -4.36
CA SER A 18 11.18 10.84 -4.59
C SER A 18 9.92 10.82 -5.45
N SER A 19 9.12 11.89 -5.42
CA SER A 19 7.98 12.01 -6.34
C SER A 19 8.39 11.83 -7.80
N ASN A 20 9.63 12.16 -8.16
CA ASN A 20 10.16 12.01 -9.51
C ASN A 20 10.30 10.53 -9.95
N ASP A 21 10.48 9.60 -9.01
CA ASP A 21 10.59 8.17 -9.31
C ASP A 21 9.24 7.57 -9.76
N PHE A 22 8.13 8.18 -9.33
CA PHE A 22 6.77 7.76 -9.66
C PHE A 22 6.18 8.44 -10.91
N TYR A 23 6.90 9.38 -11.53
CA TYR A 23 6.42 10.08 -12.71
C TYR A 23 7.49 10.05 -13.81
N THR A 24 7.24 9.28 -14.87
CA THR A 24 8.10 9.28 -16.06
C THR A 24 7.34 9.92 -17.21
N PHE A 25 7.90 11.00 -17.78
CA PHE A 25 7.26 11.78 -18.87
C PHE A 25 5.81 12.21 -18.55
N GLY A 26 5.56 12.65 -17.31
CA GLY A 26 4.23 13.10 -16.87
C GLY A 26 3.20 11.99 -16.66
N LYS A 27 3.58 10.71 -16.83
CA LYS A 27 2.72 9.56 -16.56
C LYS A 27 3.12 8.91 -15.24
N LYS A 28 2.11 8.59 -14.43
CA LYS A 28 2.28 7.82 -13.18
C LYS A 28 2.87 6.47 -13.53
N ARG A 29 3.99 6.11 -12.89
CA ARG A 29 4.66 4.82 -13.04
C ARG A 29 5.06 4.27 -11.68
N VAL A 30 5.03 2.95 -11.55
CA VAL A 30 5.55 2.28 -10.35
C VAL A 30 7.06 2.01 -10.52
N PRO A 31 7.93 2.55 -9.63
CA PRO A 31 9.37 2.31 -9.69
C PRO A 31 9.69 0.81 -9.69
N ARG A 32 10.55 0.35 -10.61
CA ARG A 32 10.86 -1.09 -10.78
C ARG A 32 11.77 -1.68 -9.69
N ASN A 33 12.26 -0.84 -8.79
CA ASN A 33 12.97 -1.20 -7.57
C ASN A 33 12.11 -1.04 -6.31
N LEU A 34 10.79 -0.83 -6.44
CA LEU A 34 9.90 -0.64 -5.29
C LEU A 34 10.02 -1.80 -4.29
N ARG A 35 10.11 -1.45 -3.01
CA ARG A 35 10.08 -2.33 -1.86
C ARG A 35 9.07 -1.78 -0.88
N LEU A 36 8.19 -2.65 -0.40
CA LEU A 36 7.22 -2.31 0.63
C LEU A 36 7.64 -2.93 1.95
N ASN A 37 7.43 -2.18 3.03
CA ASN A 37 7.43 -2.67 4.39
C ASN A 37 6.00 -2.55 4.98
N PRO A 38 5.71 -3.16 6.15
CA PRO A 38 4.37 -3.14 6.73
C PRO A 38 3.77 -1.73 6.89
N ILE A 39 4.58 -0.74 7.27
CA ILE A 39 4.13 0.65 7.41
C ILE A 39 3.71 1.24 6.06
N SER A 40 4.54 1.09 5.02
CA SER A 40 4.21 1.59 3.68
C SER A 40 2.96 0.92 3.08
N LEU A 41 2.75 -0.37 3.37
CA LEU A 41 1.54 -1.08 2.96
C LEU A 41 0.32 -0.60 3.76
N ALA A 42 0.48 -0.35 5.06
CA ALA A 42 -0.58 0.20 5.91
C ALA A 42 -1.01 1.59 5.43
N VAL A 43 -0.06 2.48 5.14
CA VAL A 43 -0.34 3.81 4.59
C VAL A 43 -1.06 3.71 3.25
N TRP A 44 -0.58 2.85 2.34
CA TRP A 44 -1.25 2.64 1.06
C TRP A 44 -2.68 2.11 1.23
N PHE A 45 -2.91 1.19 2.16
CA PHE A 45 -4.25 0.69 2.48
C PHE A 45 -5.15 1.76 3.14
N MET A 46 -4.61 2.60 4.01
CA MET A 46 -5.40 3.69 4.60
C MET A 46 -5.86 4.69 3.54
N ASP A 47 -5.03 4.98 2.55
CA ASP A 47 -5.35 5.91 1.47
C ASP A 47 -6.31 5.26 0.44
N ASP A 48 -5.83 4.23 -0.26
CA ASP A 48 -6.50 3.62 -1.42
C ASP A 48 -7.21 2.30 -1.11
N GLY A 49 -7.14 1.82 0.14
CA GLY A 49 -7.77 0.58 0.56
C GLY A 49 -9.26 0.72 0.84
N SER A 50 -9.99 -0.37 0.62
CA SER A 50 -11.41 -0.50 0.95
C SER A 50 -11.78 -1.96 1.23
N LYS A 51 -13.00 -2.20 1.69
CA LYS A 51 -13.55 -3.54 1.94
C LYS A 51 -14.83 -3.80 1.19
N SER A 52 -15.09 -5.07 0.89
CA SER A 52 -16.42 -5.58 0.55
C SER A 52 -16.60 -6.96 1.18
N ARG A 53 -17.64 -7.08 2.02
CA ARG A 53 -17.90 -8.28 2.83
C ARG A 53 -16.64 -8.69 3.60
N ARG A 54 -16.02 -9.82 3.22
CA ARG A 54 -14.84 -10.42 3.87
C ARG A 54 -13.54 -10.21 3.08
N SER A 55 -13.56 -9.37 2.05
CA SER A 55 -12.41 -9.10 1.18
C SER A 55 -11.96 -7.66 1.31
N CYS A 56 -10.65 -7.46 1.33
CA CYS A 56 -10.01 -6.15 1.13
C CYS A 56 -9.71 -5.90 -0.36
N TYR A 57 -9.60 -4.63 -0.71
CA TYR A 57 -9.28 -4.13 -2.04
C TYR A 57 -8.26 -3.01 -1.96
N LEU A 58 -7.39 -2.90 -2.97
CA LEU A 58 -6.61 -1.70 -3.25
C LEU A 58 -7.08 -1.08 -4.57
N ASN A 59 -7.50 0.18 -4.49
CA ASN A 59 -7.90 0.96 -5.65
C ASN A 59 -6.67 1.33 -6.47
N THR A 60 -6.59 0.82 -7.70
CA THR A 60 -5.39 0.88 -8.53
C THR A 60 -5.71 1.30 -9.96
N GLN A 61 -6.86 1.97 -10.15
CA GLN A 61 -7.35 2.40 -11.46
C GLN A 61 -6.46 3.42 -12.18
N GLN A 62 -5.58 4.12 -11.47
CA GLN A 62 -4.64 5.08 -12.05
C GLN A 62 -3.35 4.45 -12.56
N PHE A 63 -3.11 3.16 -12.30
CA PHE A 63 -1.92 2.44 -12.76
C PHE A 63 -2.21 1.70 -14.07
N SER A 64 -1.19 1.59 -14.92
CA SER A 64 -1.27 0.75 -16.12
C SER A 64 -1.38 -0.74 -15.75
N ASP A 65 -1.73 -1.59 -16.71
CA ASP A 65 -1.82 -3.03 -16.47
C ASP A 65 -0.45 -3.65 -16.15
N GLU A 66 0.63 -3.12 -16.74
CA GLU A 66 2.00 -3.54 -16.45
C GLU A 66 2.38 -3.18 -15.02
N ASP A 67 2.04 -1.98 -14.57
CA ASP A 67 2.33 -1.51 -13.22
C ASP A 67 1.52 -2.24 -12.17
N ARG A 68 0.26 -2.55 -12.45
CA ARG A 68 -0.56 -3.41 -11.59
C ARG A 68 0.03 -4.82 -11.48
N SER A 69 0.47 -5.40 -12.59
CA SER A 69 1.09 -6.72 -12.59
C SER A 69 2.37 -6.71 -11.74
N TYR A 70 3.19 -5.67 -11.88
CA TYR A 70 4.36 -5.47 -11.05
C TYR A 70 4.01 -5.26 -9.56
N LEU A 71 2.94 -4.53 -9.23
CA LEU A 71 2.48 -4.38 -7.85
C LEU A 71 2.04 -5.72 -7.22
N ILE A 72 1.41 -6.61 -8.00
CA ILE A 72 1.09 -7.97 -7.54
C ILE A 72 2.37 -8.74 -7.22
N GLU A 73 3.40 -8.64 -8.06
CA GLU A 73 4.71 -9.25 -7.79
C GLU A 73 5.38 -8.67 -6.54
N VAL A 74 5.31 -7.36 -6.33
CA VAL A 74 5.82 -6.69 -5.13
C VAL A 74 5.11 -7.20 -3.87
N LEU A 75 3.78 -7.26 -3.88
CA LEU A 75 2.99 -7.78 -2.75
C LEU A 75 3.28 -9.25 -2.46
N ARG A 76 3.46 -10.06 -3.51
CA ARG A 76 3.83 -11.47 -3.38
C ARG A 76 5.23 -11.64 -2.82
N ARG A 77 6.19 -10.86 -3.30
CA ARG A 77 7.59 -10.93 -2.87
C ARG A 77 7.77 -10.46 -1.43
N ASP A 78 7.18 -9.31 -1.07
CA ASP A 78 7.45 -8.66 0.21
C ASP A 78 6.57 -9.22 1.35
N PHE A 79 5.40 -9.78 1.04
CA PHE A 79 4.43 -10.24 2.05
C PHE A 79 3.80 -11.62 1.77
N GLY A 80 4.09 -12.22 0.62
CA GLY A 80 3.44 -13.46 0.20
C GLY A 80 1.95 -13.32 -0.12
N LEU A 81 1.45 -12.10 -0.35
CA LEU A 81 0.05 -11.82 -0.68
C LEU A 81 -0.16 -11.88 -2.20
N ILE A 82 -1.23 -12.51 -2.67
CA ILE A 82 -1.49 -12.72 -4.10
C ILE A 82 -2.90 -12.21 -4.45
N PRO A 83 -3.10 -10.89 -4.49
CA PRO A 83 -4.40 -10.34 -4.87
C PRO A 83 -4.71 -10.63 -6.35
N ALA A 84 -5.98 -10.89 -6.62
CA ALA A 84 -6.49 -11.04 -7.98
C ALA A 84 -6.72 -9.66 -8.62
N SER A 85 -6.49 -9.59 -9.94
CA SER A 85 -6.90 -8.45 -10.75
C SER A 85 -8.42 -8.47 -10.89
N ASP A 86 -9.11 -7.60 -10.17
CA ASP A 86 -10.56 -7.45 -10.24
C ASP A 86 -10.89 -6.36 -11.27
N LYS A 87 -11.49 -6.77 -12.39
CA LYS A 87 -11.98 -5.91 -13.47
C LYS A 87 -13.50 -5.85 -13.36
N ASP A 88 -14.02 -4.92 -12.57
CA ASP A 88 -15.45 -4.63 -12.54
C ASP A 88 -15.72 -3.36 -13.34
N LYS A 89 -16.15 -3.51 -14.60
CA LYS A 89 -16.42 -2.42 -15.55
C LYS A 89 -15.20 -1.47 -15.68
N GLN A 90 -15.29 -0.28 -15.10
CA GLN A 90 -14.26 0.77 -15.12
C GLN A 90 -13.29 0.68 -13.93
N TYR A 91 -13.62 -0.10 -12.89
CA TYR A 91 -12.82 -0.22 -11.67
C TYR A 91 -11.77 -1.31 -11.82
N ARG A 92 -10.52 -0.89 -12.00
CA ARG A 92 -9.36 -1.79 -11.96
C ARG A 92 -8.80 -1.81 -10.53
N ARG A 93 -9.10 -2.87 -9.79
CA ARG A 93 -8.70 -3.03 -8.38
C ARG A 93 -7.83 -4.26 -8.19
N LEU A 94 -7.08 -4.30 -7.10
CA LEU A 94 -6.46 -5.53 -6.60
C LEU A 94 -7.36 -6.05 -5.49
N ARG A 95 -7.93 -7.23 -5.66
CA ARG A 95 -8.83 -7.85 -4.68
C ARG A 95 -8.09 -8.96 -3.94
N PHE A 96 -8.05 -8.87 -2.62
CA PHE A 96 -7.52 -9.93 -1.78
C PHE A 96 -8.58 -11.01 -1.57
N SER A 97 -8.15 -12.28 -1.62
CA SER A 97 -8.98 -13.40 -1.18
C SER A 97 -9.36 -13.24 0.30
N VAL A 98 -10.31 -14.02 0.80
CA VAL A 98 -10.66 -13.96 2.23
C VAL A 98 -9.45 -14.34 3.10
N ASP A 99 -8.64 -15.29 2.65
CA ASP A 99 -7.42 -15.70 3.36
C ASP A 99 -6.35 -14.60 3.35
N ASP A 100 -6.04 -14.08 2.16
CA ASP A 100 -5.08 -12.98 2.03
C ASP A 100 -5.55 -11.71 2.72
N THR A 101 -6.86 -11.51 2.86
CA THR A 101 -7.41 -10.39 3.64
C THR A 101 -7.05 -10.52 5.12
N LYS A 102 -7.18 -11.71 5.70
CA LYS A 102 -6.77 -11.95 7.10
C LYS A 102 -5.27 -11.73 7.28
N ARG A 103 -4.47 -12.23 6.33
CA ARG A 103 -3.01 -12.06 6.33
C ARG A 103 -2.62 -10.58 6.21
N LEU A 104 -3.24 -9.87 5.27
CA LEU A 104 -3.05 -8.42 5.11
C LEU A 104 -3.34 -7.68 6.41
N VAL A 105 -4.52 -7.87 7.00
CA VAL A 105 -4.92 -7.21 8.25
C VAL A 105 -3.94 -7.54 9.38
N GLY A 106 -3.49 -8.79 9.49
CA GLY A 106 -2.47 -9.18 10.46
C GLY A 106 -1.14 -8.44 10.30
N ILE A 107 -0.74 -8.16 9.05
CA ILE A 107 0.49 -7.42 8.73
C ILE A 107 0.35 -5.93 9.05
N ILE A 108 -0.78 -5.32 8.69
CA ILE A 108 -0.91 -3.85 8.71
C ILE A 108 -1.60 -3.28 9.94
N SER A 109 -2.39 -4.08 10.68
CA SER A 109 -3.16 -3.56 11.83
C SER A 109 -2.33 -2.86 12.90
N PRO A 110 -1.07 -3.24 13.22
CA PRO A 110 -0.25 -2.48 14.18
C PRO A 110 0.13 -1.06 13.72
N HIS A 111 -0.10 -0.73 12.45
CA HIS A 111 0.31 0.53 11.83
C HIS A 111 -0.88 1.35 11.29
N VAL A 112 -2.11 0.84 11.43
CA VAL A 112 -3.32 1.56 11.04
C VAL A 112 -3.83 2.39 12.22
N ILE A 113 -4.20 3.64 11.97
CA ILE A 113 -4.75 4.53 13.00
C ILE A 113 -6.20 4.14 13.34
N ASP A 114 -6.60 4.35 14.58
CA ASP A 114 -7.93 3.98 15.11
C ASP A 114 -9.08 4.46 14.22
N SER A 115 -9.02 5.71 13.74
CA SER A 115 -10.05 6.31 12.89
C SER A 115 -10.18 5.66 11.51
N MET A 116 -9.24 4.81 11.10
CA MET A 116 -9.25 4.08 9.82
C MET A 116 -9.60 2.59 9.96
N TYR A 117 -9.79 2.06 11.17
CA TYR A 117 -10.14 0.64 11.37
C TYR A 117 -11.46 0.23 10.72
N TYR A 118 -12.37 1.19 10.48
CA TYR A 118 -13.61 0.92 9.76
C TYR A 118 -13.38 0.34 8.34
N LYS A 119 -12.19 0.54 7.76
CA LYS A 119 -11.80 -0.03 6.45
C LYS A 119 -11.51 -1.53 6.52
N PHE A 120 -11.31 -2.12 7.70
CA PHE A 120 -11.17 -3.57 7.84
C PHE A 120 -12.51 -4.30 7.81
N PRO A 121 -12.59 -5.46 7.14
CA PRO A 121 -13.75 -6.32 7.26
C PRO A 121 -13.80 -6.87 8.68
N ILE A 122 -14.94 -6.62 9.34
CA ILE A 122 -15.28 -7.19 10.64
C ILE A 122 -15.94 -8.55 10.39
#